data_AF-J3AB87-F1
#
_entry.id   AF-J3AB87-F1
#
_cell.length_a   1.000
_cell.length_b   1.000
_cell.length_c   1.000
_cell.angle_alpha   90.00
_cell.angle_beta   90.00
_cell.angle_gamma   90.00
#
_symmetry.space_group_name_H-M   'P 1'
#
loop_
_entity.id
_entity.type
_entity.pdbx_description
1 polymer ?
#
loop_
_entity_poly.entity_id
_entity_poly.type
_entity_poly.pdbx_seq_one_letter_code
_entity_poly.pdbx_strand_id
1 'polypeptide(L)'
;MAHDQIETMRKQIDEINLQILELVNKRATLVQELGKEKEKQGSNRFDPERERQMLNLLVENNKGPFNDNAIRHLFKQIFQVSLDLQDDDKKKVLLVSRKKKAEDTVITVKGVEFGGKNPILISGPCSVESYEQVRAVAENHAKRGLRTLRGGAYKPRTSPYDFQGLGEEGLQILKRIGDEFNLVTISEIVTPADLEMATKYIDVIQIGARNMQNFELLKAAGRVNKPILLKRGLSATIEEFIYAAEYILSEGNTQVMLCERGIRTYEKATRNTLDISAVPLLKQETHLPVFVDVTHSTGRRDLLLPCAKAGFAVGSDGIMVEVHPDPDVALSDAKQQLNIPQFNEFVDELLASGLYKGEIVATRA
;
A
#
# COMPACT_ATOMS: atom_id res chain seq x y z
N MET A 1 -3.81 -41.02 47.12
CA MET A 1 -4.63 -42.02 46.40
C MET A 1 -5.22 -41.46 45.11
N ALA A 2 -6.32 -40.71 45.10
CA ALA A 2 -6.86 -40.13 43.84
C ALA A 2 -5.94 -39.07 43.21
N HIS A 3 -5.24 -38.29 44.05
CA HIS A 3 -4.27 -37.27 43.58
C HIS A 3 -3.05 -37.91 42.90
N ASP A 4 -2.53 -39.01 43.45
CA ASP A 4 -1.39 -39.76 42.88
C ASP A 4 -1.72 -40.40 41.52
N GLN A 5 -2.96 -40.88 41.35
CA GLN A 5 -3.40 -41.45 40.07
C GLN A 5 -3.48 -40.39 38.97
N ILE A 6 -3.96 -39.18 39.32
CA ILE A 6 -4.00 -38.06 38.38
C ILE A 6 -2.58 -37.64 37.97
N GLU A 7 -1.64 -37.54 38.92
CA GLU A 7 -0.25 -37.21 38.60
C GLU A 7 0.42 -38.27 37.73
N THR A 8 0.14 -39.55 37.99
CA THR A 8 0.68 -40.65 37.18
C THR A 8 0.16 -40.58 35.74
N MET A 9 -1.14 -40.34 35.55
CA MET A 9 -1.73 -40.17 34.21
C MET A 9 -1.16 -38.94 33.48
N ARG A 10 -0.91 -37.83 34.19
CA ARG A 10 -0.29 -36.64 33.60
C ARG A 10 1.13 -36.93 33.10
N LYS A 11 1.94 -37.64 33.87
CA LYS A 11 3.30 -38.05 33.44
C LYS A 11 3.26 -38.92 32.17
N GLN A 12 2.31 -39.86 32.10
CA GLN A 12 2.11 -40.67 30.89
C GLN A 12 1.69 -39.82 29.69
N ILE A 13 0.83 -38.81 29.88
CA ILE A 13 0.46 -37.87 28.82
C ILE A 13 1.68 -37.07 28.35
N ASP A 14 2.54 -36.61 29.26
CA ASP A 14 3.77 -35.89 28.92
C ASP A 14 4.74 -36.76 28.10
N GLU A 15 4.89 -38.04 28.46
CA GLU A 15 5.67 -39.00 27.67
C GLU A 15 5.10 -39.16 26.25
N ILE A 16 3.78 -39.27 26.11
CA ILE A 16 3.11 -39.34 24.80
C ILE A 16 3.31 -38.04 24.00
N ASN A 17 3.24 -36.87 24.66
CA ASN A 17 3.46 -35.58 24.00
C ASN A 17 4.86 -35.49 23.38
N LEU A 18 5.88 -36.00 24.07
CA LEU A 18 7.25 -36.04 23.55
C LEU A 18 7.37 -36.99 22.35
N GLN A 19 6.69 -38.14 22.37
CA GLN A 19 6.63 -39.05 21.22
C GLN A 19 5.93 -38.42 20.01
N ILE A 20 4.83 -37.70 20.24
CA ILE A 20 4.12 -36.96 19.18
C ILE A 20 5.06 -35.91 18.58
N LEU A 21 5.77 -35.14 19.41
CA LEU A 21 6.73 -34.13 18.95
C LEU A 21 7.84 -34.75 18.08
N GLU A 22 8.41 -35.88 18.51
CA GLU A 22 9.43 -36.59 17.74
C GLU A 22 8.90 -37.03 16.37
N LEU A 23 7.70 -37.63 16.34
CA LEU A 23 7.08 -38.11 15.10
C LEU A 23 6.72 -36.97 14.14
N VAL A 24 6.20 -35.85 14.67
CA VAL A 24 5.88 -34.66 13.86
C VAL A 24 7.15 -34.05 13.27
N ASN A 25 8.23 -33.93 14.04
CA ASN A 25 9.52 -33.41 13.54
C ASN A 25 10.15 -34.34 12.49
N LYS A 26 10.10 -35.66 12.70
CA LYS A 26 10.57 -36.65 11.73
C LYS A 26 9.76 -36.57 10.42
N ARG A 27 8.43 -36.42 10.52
CA ARG A 27 7.57 -36.21 9.36
C ARG A 27 7.94 -34.90 8.63
N ALA A 28 8.15 -33.80 9.35
CA ALA A 28 8.52 -32.52 8.77
C ALA A 28 9.83 -32.61 7.96
N THR A 29 10.85 -33.31 8.50
CA THR A 29 12.13 -33.55 7.81
C THR A 29 11.92 -34.29 6.48
N LEU A 30 11.12 -35.37 6.47
CA LEU A 30 10.79 -36.12 5.25
C LEU A 30 10.03 -35.26 4.23
N VAL A 31 9.12 -34.41 4.71
CA VAL A 31 8.36 -33.48 3.86
C VAL A 31 9.30 -32.46 3.23
N GLN A 32 10.28 -31.93 3.97
CA GLN A 32 11.30 -31.02 3.40
C GLN A 32 12.18 -31.69 2.34
N GLU A 33 12.66 -32.92 2.60
CA GLU A 33 13.42 -33.69 1.62
C GLU A 33 12.61 -33.96 0.34
N LEU A 34 11.34 -34.37 0.49
CA LEU A 34 10.43 -34.55 -0.63
C LEU A 34 10.21 -33.26 -1.42
N GLY A 35 10.10 -32.12 -0.72
CA GLY A 35 9.98 -30.79 -1.34
C GLY A 35 11.19 -30.45 -2.21
N LYS A 36 12.41 -30.72 -1.73
CA LYS A 36 13.67 -30.51 -2.47
C LYS A 36 13.74 -31.37 -3.74
N GLU A 37 13.30 -32.62 -3.68
CA GLU A 37 13.27 -33.50 -4.86
C GLU A 37 12.19 -33.09 -5.88
N LYS A 38 10.98 -32.74 -5.42
CA LYS A 38 9.93 -32.21 -6.29
C LYS A 38 10.37 -30.96 -7.04
N GLU A 39 11.15 -30.10 -6.38
CA GLU A 39 11.67 -28.87 -6.97
C GLU A 39 12.66 -29.15 -8.10
N LYS A 40 13.60 -30.10 -7.92
CA LYS A 40 14.52 -30.53 -8.98
C LYS A 40 13.80 -31.05 -10.22
N GLN A 41 12.60 -31.61 -10.02
CA GLN A 41 11.78 -32.21 -11.07
C GLN A 41 10.72 -31.23 -11.63
N GLY A 42 10.66 -29.98 -11.15
CA GLY A 42 9.70 -28.98 -11.61
C GLY A 42 8.24 -29.29 -11.27
N SER A 43 7.99 -30.10 -10.23
CA SER A 43 6.65 -30.51 -9.79
C SER A 43 6.06 -29.57 -8.74
N ASN A 44 4.73 -29.46 -8.69
CA ASN A 44 4.03 -28.63 -7.71
C ASN A 44 4.25 -29.14 -6.27
N ARG A 45 4.53 -28.19 -5.36
CA ARG A 45 4.75 -28.46 -3.93
C ARG A 45 3.44 -28.88 -3.24
N PHE A 46 2.37 -28.11 -3.45
CA PHE A 46 1.03 -28.42 -2.97
C PHE A 46 0.30 -29.36 -3.92
N ASP A 47 -0.26 -30.43 -3.36
CA ASP A 47 -1.05 -31.44 -4.09
C ASP A 47 -2.30 -31.79 -3.26
N PRO A 48 -3.47 -31.21 -3.59
CA PRO A 48 -4.70 -31.43 -2.84
C PRO A 48 -5.22 -32.86 -2.96
N GLU A 49 -4.91 -33.55 -4.05
CA GLU A 49 -5.28 -34.95 -4.25
C GLU A 49 -4.47 -35.85 -3.33
N ARG A 50 -3.17 -35.57 -3.18
CA ARG A 50 -2.31 -36.29 -2.24
C ARG A 50 -2.73 -36.06 -0.79
N GLU A 51 -3.07 -34.83 -0.41
CA GLU A 51 -3.60 -34.58 0.94
C GLU A 51 -4.89 -35.36 1.20
N ARG A 52 -5.82 -35.37 0.25
CA ARG A 52 -7.07 -36.12 0.36
C ARG A 52 -6.81 -37.62 0.56
N GLN A 53 -5.88 -38.20 -0.20
CA GLN A 53 -5.48 -39.60 -0.03
C GLN A 53 -4.93 -39.88 1.38
N MET A 54 -4.06 -39.01 1.91
CA MET A 54 -3.52 -39.17 3.26
C MET A 54 -4.61 -39.06 4.34
N LEU A 55 -5.53 -38.11 4.20
CA LEU A 55 -6.65 -37.96 5.13
C LEU A 55 -7.59 -39.18 5.10
N ASN A 56 -7.85 -39.75 3.92
CA ASN A 56 -8.67 -40.95 3.81
C ASN A 56 -7.98 -42.15 4.46
N LEU A 57 -6.68 -42.34 4.21
CA LEU A 57 -5.90 -43.40 4.86
C LEU A 57 -5.94 -43.31 6.40
N LEU A 58 -5.84 -42.08 6.95
CA LEU A 58 -5.91 -41.85 8.40
C LEU A 58 -7.28 -42.20 8.96
N VAL A 59 -8.35 -41.85 8.26
CA VAL A 59 -9.72 -42.16 8.66
C VAL A 59 -10.01 -43.66 8.57
N GLU A 60 -9.60 -44.33 7.49
CA GLU A 60 -9.76 -45.78 7.32
C GLU A 60 -9.06 -46.59 8.42
N ASN A 61 -8.00 -46.03 9.02
CA ASN A 61 -7.23 -46.67 10.10
C ASN A 61 -7.55 -46.11 11.49
N ASN A 62 -8.54 -45.22 11.63
CA ASN A 62 -8.91 -44.64 12.91
C ASN A 62 -9.68 -45.65 13.77
N LYS A 63 -8.99 -46.26 14.73
CA LYS A 63 -9.58 -47.14 15.77
C LYS A 63 -9.66 -46.45 17.13
N GLY A 64 -9.39 -45.14 17.17
CA GLY A 64 -9.25 -44.36 18.38
C GLY A 64 -10.57 -43.73 18.85
N PRO A 65 -10.54 -43.06 20.01
CA PRO A 65 -11.72 -42.41 20.59
C PRO A 65 -12.12 -41.10 19.89
N PHE A 66 -11.25 -40.53 19.05
CA PHE A 66 -11.55 -39.34 18.25
C PHE A 66 -12.37 -39.71 17.02
N ASN A 67 -13.37 -38.89 16.69
CA ASN A 67 -14.12 -39.06 15.44
C ASN A 67 -13.30 -38.63 14.21
N ASP A 68 -13.74 -39.06 13.04
CA ASP A 68 -13.02 -38.85 11.77
C ASP A 68 -12.85 -37.38 11.42
N ASN A 69 -13.81 -36.52 11.77
CA ASN A 69 -13.71 -35.09 11.53
C ASN A 69 -12.59 -34.43 12.37
N ALA A 70 -12.46 -34.83 13.63
CA ALA A 70 -11.40 -34.37 14.50
C ALA A 70 -10.02 -34.80 14.00
N ILE A 71 -9.88 -36.06 13.55
CA ILE A 71 -8.64 -36.56 12.92
C ILE A 71 -8.33 -35.77 11.66
N ARG A 72 -9.31 -35.56 10.77
CA ARG A 72 -9.10 -34.76 9.56
C ARG A 72 -8.63 -33.35 9.86
N HIS A 73 -9.23 -32.69 10.85
CA HIS A 73 -8.85 -31.33 11.23
C HIS A 73 -7.43 -31.28 11.81
N LEU A 74 -7.10 -32.16 12.76
CA LEU A 74 -5.78 -32.21 13.38
C LEU A 74 -4.67 -32.42 12.35
N PHE A 75 -4.83 -33.40 11.46
CA PHE A 75 -3.82 -33.69 10.46
C PHE A 75 -3.73 -32.62 9.37
N LYS A 76 -4.83 -31.93 9.02
CA LYS A 76 -4.76 -30.75 8.15
C LYS A 76 -3.87 -29.65 8.73
N GLN A 77 -3.92 -29.40 10.04
CA GLN A 77 -3.02 -28.44 10.68
C GLN A 77 -1.56 -28.88 10.58
N ILE A 78 -1.28 -30.17 10.81
CA ILE A 78 0.07 -30.73 10.64
C ILE A 78 0.55 -30.58 9.19
N PHE A 79 -0.33 -30.79 8.20
CA PHE A 79 0.01 -30.67 6.79
C PHE A 79 0.32 -29.22 6.42
N GLN A 80 -0.53 -28.29 6.86
CA GLN A 80 -0.34 -26.85 6.65
C GLN A 80 1.00 -26.38 7.20
N VAL A 81 1.31 -26.66 8.48
CA VAL A 81 2.59 -26.24 9.09
C VAL A 81 3.78 -26.89 8.38
N SER A 82 3.63 -28.11 7.84
CA SER A 82 4.72 -28.75 7.08
C SER A 82 4.93 -28.12 5.70
N LEU A 83 3.86 -27.64 5.06
CA LEU A 83 3.96 -26.86 3.82
C LEU A 83 4.58 -25.50 4.11
N ASP A 84 4.19 -24.84 5.19
CA ASP A 84 4.77 -23.56 5.62
C ASP A 84 6.29 -23.71 5.86
N LEU A 85 6.76 -24.85 6.38
CA LEU A 85 8.20 -25.16 6.52
C LEU A 85 8.93 -25.36 5.19
N GLN A 86 8.26 -25.83 4.14
CA GLN A 86 8.82 -25.86 2.78
C GLN A 86 8.84 -24.45 2.15
N ASP A 87 7.91 -23.60 2.58
CA ASP A 87 7.83 -22.21 2.17
C ASP A 87 8.79 -21.33 2.95
N ASP A 88 9.14 -21.61 4.21
CA ASP A 88 10.11 -20.81 4.98
C ASP A 88 11.53 -20.85 4.41
N ASP A 89 11.92 -21.93 3.71
CA ASP A 89 13.17 -21.97 2.91
C ASP A 89 13.11 -21.00 1.70
N LYS A 90 11.93 -20.48 1.33
CA LYS A 90 11.68 -19.61 0.18
C LYS A 90 10.50 -18.64 0.32
N LYS A 91 10.19 -18.07 1.49
CA LYS A 91 9.47 -16.78 1.49
C LYS A 91 10.49 -15.84 0.90
N LYS A 92 10.47 -15.70 -0.44
CA LYS A 92 11.27 -14.74 -1.20
C LYS A 92 11.10 -13.47 -0.41
N VAL A 93 12.16 -13.08 0.30
CA VAL A 93 12.11 -11.92 1.17
C VAL A 93 11.75 -10.78 0.25
N LEU A 94 10.52 -10.29 0.37
CA LEU A 94 9.95 -9.35 -0.59
C LEU A 94 10.88 -8.15 -0.67
N LEU A 95 11.14 -7.69 -1.89
CA LEU A 95 12.00 -6.53 -2.14
C LEU A 95 11.53 -5.33 -1.34
N VAL A 96 10.22 -5.15 -1.19
CA VAL A 96 9.61 -4.07 -0.40
C VAL A 96 9.79 -4.21 1.11
N SER A 97 10.08 -5.40 1.63
CA SER A 97 10.02 -5.67 3.07
C SER A 97 11.23 -5.16 3.84
N ARG A 98 11.03 -4.81 5.11
CA ARG A 98 12.15 -4.46 6.01
C ARG A 98 13.12 -5.60 6.26
N LYS A 99 12.68 -6.85 6.10
CA LYS A 99 13.54 -8.02 6.16
C LYS A 99 14.56 -8.03 5.02
N LYS A 100 14.24 -7.42 3.86
CA LYS A 100 15.17 -7.29 2.72
C LYS A 100 16.08 -6.08 2.87
N LYS A 101 15.52 -4.95 3.28
CA LYS A 101 16.23 -3.68 3.49
C LYS A 101 15.71 -3.02 4.76
N ALA A 102 16.57 -2.92 5.78
CA ALA A 102 16.17 -2.39 7.08
C ALA A 102 15.96 -0.87 7.04
N GLU A 103 16.79 -0.16 6.26
CA GLU A 103 16.79 1.29 6.16
C GLU A 103 15.63 1.81 5.31
N ASP A 104 15.10 2.99 5.68
CA ASP A 104 14.06 3.65 4.92
C ASP A 104 14.52 3.95 3.48
N THR A 105 13.59 3.84 2.54
CA THR A 105 13.73 4.39 1.20
C THR A 105 13.36 5.86 1.23
N VAL A 106 14.30 6.72 0.86
CA VAL A 106 14.06 8.14 0.61
C VAL A 106 14.14 8.38 -0.88
N ILE A 107 13.12 9.03 -1.45
CA ILE A 107 13.07 9.34 -2.88
C ILE A 107 13.24 10.85 -3.03
N THR A 108 14.27 11.28 -3.75
CA THR A 108 14.57 12.71 -3.94
C THR A 108 14.23 13.16 -5.35
N VAL A 109 13.37 14.17 -5.46
CA VAL A 109 12.93 14.73 -6.75
C VAL A 109 13.01 16.24 -6.70
N LYS A 110 13.81 16.88 -7.57
CA LYS A 110 14.04 18.34 -7.58
C LYS A 110 14.37 18.94 -6.20
N GLY A 111 15.03 18.16 -5.34
CA GLY A 111 15.42 18.53 -3.97
C GLY A 111 14.34 18.31 -2.89
N VAL A 112 13.17 17.78 -3.26
CA VAL A 112 12.13 17.33 -2.30
C VAL A 112 12.41 15.89 -1.92
N GLU A 113 12.44 15.59 -0.62
CA GLU A 113 12.64 14.24 -0.08
C GLU A 113 11.32 13.62 0.35
N PHE A 114 10.86 12.59 -0.36
CA PHE A 114 9.72 11.77 0.03
C PHE A 114 10.20 10.64 0.94
N GLY A 115 9.66 10.57 2.16
CA GLY A 115 10.16 9.67 3.21
C GLY A 115 11.41 10.19 3.94
N GLY A 116 11.75 11.46 3.75
CA GLY A 116 12.86 12.12 4.45
C GLY A 116 12.53 12.41 5.92
N LYS A 117 13.40 13.19 6.59
CA LYS A 117 13.23 13.54 8.01
C LYS A 117 11.98 14.37 8.30
N ASN A 118 11.53 15.15 7.33
CA ASN A 118 10.39 16.05 7.47
C ASN A 118 9.25 15.52 6.60
N PRO A 119 8.03 15.42 7.13
CA PRO A 119 6.89 15.03 6.33
C PRO A 119 6.49 16.17 5.38
N ILE A 120 5.95 15.83 4.21
CA ILE A 120 5.63 16.80 3.15
C ILE A 120 4.12 16.92 2.92
N LEU A 121 3.69 17.99 2.24
CA LEU A 121 2.29 18.19 1.88
C LEU A 121 2.10 18.14 0.36
N ILE A 122 1.45 17.10 -0.13
CA ILE A 122 1.06 16.95 -1.54
C ILE A 122 -0.29 17.60 -1.75
N SER A 123 -0.36 18.66 -2.54
CA SER A 123 -1.63 19.34 -2.78
C SER A 123 -1.77 19.89 -4.18
N GLY A 124 -3.02 20.13 -4.59
CA GLY A 124 -3.35 20.57 -5.94
C GLY A 124 -4.71 20.06 -6.39
N PRO A 125 -5.18 20.41 -7.59
CA PRO A 125 -6.55 20.13 -7.98
C PRO A 125 -6.81 18.66 -8.29
N CYS A 126 -8.08 18.27 -8.14
CA CYS A 126 -8.55 16.93 -8.47
C CYS A 126 -8.33 16.61 -9.94
N SER A 127 -8.70 17.54 -10.83
CA SER A 127 -8.50 17.45 -12.27
C SER A 127 -7.69 18.65 -12.75
N VAL A 128 -6.91 18.45 -13.80
CA VAL A 128 -6.35 19.56 -14.58
C VAL A 128 -7.45 20.03 -15.53
N GLU A 129 -7.89 21.28 -15.39
CA GLU A 129 -9.03 21.82 -16.13
C GLU A 129 -8.61 22.90 -17.13
N SER A 130 -7.66 23.76 -16.74
CA SER A 130 -7.00 24.72 -17.61
C SER A 130 -5.63 25.10 -17.06
N TYR A 131 -4.82 25.81 -17.86
CA TYR A 131 -3.54 26.33 -17.41
C TYR A 131 -3.71 27.33 -16.26
N GLU A 132 -4.65 28.28 -16.39
CA GLU A 132 -4.91 29.33 -15.40
C GLU A 132 -5.39 28.74 -14.06
N GLN A 133 -6.24 27.71 -14.15
CA GLN A 133 -6.77 27.00 -12.98
C GLN A 133 -5.66 26.34 -12.16
N VAL A 134 -4.77 25.58 -12.80
CA VAL A 134 -3.64 24.95 -12.10
C VAL A 134 -2.61 26.00 -11.66
N ARG A 135 -2.38 27.04 -12.47
CA ARG A 135 -1.42 28.12 -12.19
C ARG A 135 -1.81 28.88 -10.92
N ALA A 136 -3.08 29.18 -10.72
CA ALA A 136 -3.57 29.85 -9.51
C ALA A 136 -3.23 29.07 -8.22
N VAL A 137 -3.36 27.74 -8.26
CA VAL A 137 -2.99 26.87 -7.14
C VAL A 137 -1.47 26.83 -6.96
N ALA A 138 -0.72 26.64 -8.04
CA ALA A 138 0.74 26.58 -8.00
C ALA A 138 1.38 27.88 -7.49
N GLU A 139 0.84 29.04 -7.87
CA GLU A 139 1.30 30.34 -7.39
C GLU A 139 1.09 30.49 -5.89
N ASN A 140 -0.04 30.02 -5.35
CA ASN A 140 -0.27 29.99 -3.91
C ASN A 140 0.72 29.06 -3.20
N HIS A 141 0.96 27.87 -3.74
CA HIS A 141 1.91 26.90 -3.19
C HIS A 141 3.33 27.46 -3.11
N ALA A 142 3.80 28.10 -4.18
CA ALA A 142 5.10 28.75 -4.23
C ALA A 142 5.22 29.86 -3.17
N LYS A 143 4.19 30.71 -3.01
CA LYS A 143 4.15 31.76 -1.96
C LYS A 143 4.19 31.17 -0.54
N ARG A 144 3.63 29.97 -0.36
CA ARG A 144 3.61 29.24 0.91
C ARG A 144 4.86 28.36 1.13
N GLY A 145 5.80 28.35 0.19
CA GLY A 145 7.03 27.55 0.27
C GLY A 145 6.83 26.05 0.06
N LEU A 146 5.68 25.62 -0.48
CA LEU A 146 5.43 24.23 -0.83
C LEU A 146 6.09 23.88 -2.16
N ARG A 147 6.61 22.66 -2.30
CA ARG A 147 7.37 22.23 -3.49
C ARG A 147 6.71 21.11 -4.28
N THR A 148 5.51 20.68 -3.93
CA THR A 148 4.79 19.63 -4.67
C THR A 148 3.47 20.15 -5.23
N LEU A 149 3.05 19.60 -6.36
CA LEU A 149 1.78 19.90 -7.01
C LEU A 149 1.18 18.63 -7.60
N ARG A 150 0.00 18.25 -7.16
CA ARG A 150 -0.75 17.14 -7.77
C ARG A 150 -1.85 17.64 -8.72
N GLY A 151 -2.08 16.94 -9.82
CA GLY A 151 -3.15 17.27 -10.78
C GLY A 151 -3.54 16.06 -11.60
N GLY A 152 -4.84 15.80 -11.76
CA GLY A 152 -5.32 14.64 -12.51
C GLY A 152 -5.45 14.97 -14.00
N ALA A 153 -4.46 14.58 -14.81
CA ALA A 153 -4.57 14.68 -16.27
C ALA A 153 -5.51 13.62 -16.87
N TYR A 154 -5.53 12.43 -16.25
CA TYR A 154 -6.46 11.33 -16.54
C TYR A 154 -7.33 11.08 -15.30
N LYS A 155 -8.63 10.87 -15.49
CA LYS A 155 -9.60 10.70 -14.40
C LYS A 155 -10.34 9.37 -14.54
N PRO A 156 -10.07 8.35 -13.69
CA PRO A 156 -10.90 7.16 -13.67
C PRO A 156 -12.26 7.46 -13.05
N ARG A 157 -13.29 7.60 -13.90
CA ARG A 157 -14.66 7.92 -13.49
C ARG A 157 -15.52 6.67 -13.37
N THR A 158 -16.53 6.75 -12.51
CA THR A 158 -17.57 5.70 -12.44
C THR A 158 -18.50 5.78 -13.65
N SER A 159 -18.81 7.00 -14.11
CA SER A 159 -19.61 7.25 -15.30
C SER A 159 -18.70 7.58 -16.50
N PRO A 160 -18.95 7.00 -17.69
CA PRO A 160 -18.19 7.33 -18.90
C PRO A 160 -18.54 8.72 -19.48
N TYR A 161 -19.65 9.32 -19.07
CA TYR A 161 -20.10 10.64 -19.55
C TYR A 161 -19.55 11.80 -18.71
N ASP A 162 -18.92 11.47 -17.59
CA ASP A 162 -18.22 12.45 -16.78
C ASP A 162 -16.93 12.91 -17.47
N PHE A 163 -16.40 14.07 -17.06
CA PHE A 163 -15.09 14.52 -17.50
C PHE A 163 -13.99 13.48 -17.19
N GLN A 164 -13.32 13.02 -18.26
CA GLN A 164 -12.28 11.97 -18.22
C GLN A 164 -10.85 12.53 -18.03
N GLY A 165 -10.69 13.85 -18.01
CA GLY A 165 -9.39 14.52 -18.00
C GLY A 165 -8.96 15.01 -19.39
N LEU A 166 -7.97 15.90 -19.41
CA LEU A 166 -7.39 16.44 -20.66
C LEU A 166 -6.34 15.51 -21.30
N GLY A 167 -5.98 14.40 -20.65
CA GLY A 167 -4.96 13.48 -21.14
C GLY A 167 -3.58 14.15 -21.24
N GLU A 168 -2.89 13.96 -22.37
CA GLU A 168 -1.54 14.51 -22.58
C GLU A 168 -1.49 16.04 -22.47
N GLU A 169 -2.52 16.77 -22.91
CA GLU A 169 -2.57 18.22 -22.76
C GLU A 169 -2.52 18.63 -21.28
N GLY A 170 -3.21 17.89 -20.41
CA GLY A 170 -3.15 18.09 -18.97
C GLY A 170 -1.75 17.84 -18.40
N LEU A 171 -1.03 16.85 -18.93
CA LEU A 171 0.37 16.60 -18.56
C LEU A 171 1.30 17.72 -19.03
N GLN A 172 1.09 18.26 -20.23
CA GLN A 172 1.85 19.41 -20.74
C GLN A 172 1.62 20.66 -19.87
N ILE A 173 0.38 20.91 -19.43
CA ILE A 173 0.07 21.99 -18.48
C ILE A 173 0.85 21.80 -17.18
N LEU A 174 0.82 20.59 -16.61
CA LEU A 174 1.57 20.29 -15.39
C LEU A 174 3.08 20.49 -15.58
N LYS A 175 3.65 20.04 -16.70
CA LYS A 175 5.07 20.26 -17.00
C LYS A 175 5.45 21.74 -16.98
N ARG A 176 4.68 22.57 -17.72
CA ARG A 176 4.92 24.02 -17.82
C ARG A 176 4.87 24.69 -16.44
N ILE A 177 3.86 24.36 -15.64
CA ILE A 177 3.69 24.94 -14.31
C ILE A 177 4.75 24.44 -13.33
N GLY A 178 5.09 23.14 -13.39
CA GLY A 178 6.15 22.55 -12.60
C GLY A 178 7.51 23.21 -12.85
N ASP A 179 7.79 23.60 -14.10
CA ASP A 179 9.00 24.36 -14.44
C ASP A 179 8.91 25.82 -13.99
N GLU A 180 7.79 26.51 -14.24
CA GLU A 180 7.57 27.93 -13.90
C GLU A 180 7.73 28.19 -12.40
N PHE A 181 7.19 27.31 -11.56
CA PHE A 181 7.20 27.46 -10.10
C PHE A 181 8.18 26.54 -9.38
N ASN A 182 9.00 25.78 -10.12
CA ASN A 182 9.95 24.80 -9.57
C ASN A 182 9.28 23.78 -8.62
N LEU A 183 8.11 23.27 -9.03
CA LEU A 183 7.33 22.29 -8.28
C LEU A 183 7.58 20.87 -8.82
N VAL A 184 7.50 19.88 -7.93
CA VAL A 184 7.45 18.46 -8.24
C VAL A 184 6.01 18.10 -8.58
N THR A 185 5.77 17.68 -9.82
CA THR A 185 4.43 17.39 -10.32
C THR A 185 4.06 15.92 -10.20
N ILE A 186 2.84 15.65 -9.74
CA ILE A 186 2.27 14.31 -9.54
C ILE A 186 0.97 14.20 -10.34
N SER A 187 0.87 13.22 -11.25
CA SER A 187 -0.37 12.93 -11.98
C SER A 187 -0.60 11.43 -12.14
N GLU A 188 -1.87 11.05 -12.22
CA GLU A 188 -2.28 9.66 -12.44
C GLU A 188 -2.12 9.24 -13.90
N ILE A 189 -1.63 8.01 -14.10
CA ILE A 189 -1.60 7.30 -15.38
C ILE A 189 -2.43 6.03 -15.25
N VAL A 190 -3.28 5.77 -16.25
CA VAL A 190 -4.33 4.76 -16.16
C VAL A 190 -4.10 3.53 -17.03
N THR A 191 -3.13 3.57 -17.95
CA THR A 191 -2.83 2.50 -18.90
C THR A 191 -1.32 2.36 -19.14
N PRO A 192 -0.79 1.13 -19.36
CA PRO A 192 0.63 0.93 -19.63
C PRO A 192 1.18 1.76 -20.80
N ALA A 193 0.36 1.98 -21.83
CA ALA A 193 0.75 2.68 -23.06
C ALA A 193 1.17 4.14 -22.83
N ASP A 194 0.65 4.79 -21.78
CA ASP A 194 0.89 6.21 -21.52
C ASP A 194 2.10 6.45 -20.61
N LEU A 195 2.67 5.40 -20.00
CA LEU A 195 3.74 5.55 -19.01
C LEU A 195 5.01 6.18 -19.58
N GLU A 196 5.48 5.70 -20.74
CA GLU A 196 6.69 6.24 -21.37
C GLU A 196 6.52 7.72 -21.74
N MET A 197 5.37 8.07 -22.31
CA MET A 197 5.01 9.46 -22.63
C MET A 197 4.97 10.32 -21.36
N ALA A 198 4.34 9.84 -20.29
CA ALA A 198 4.20 10.57 -19.03
C ALA A 198 5.55 10.94 -18.42
N THR A 199 6.59 10.09 -18.58
CA THR A 199 7.93 10.37 -18.05
C THR A 199 8.55 11.68 -18.56
N LYS A 200 8.08 12.20 -19.70
CA LYS A 200 8.52 13.45 -20.32
C LYS A 200 7.93 14.70 -19.65
N TYR A 201 6.78 14.55 -18.99
CA TYR A 201 5.98 15.67 -18.52
C TYR A 201 5.84 15.78 -17.01
N ILE A 202 5.83 14.64 -16.29
CA ILE A 202 5.62 14.62 -14.84
C ILE A 202 6.80 14.03 -14.07
N ASP A 203 6.91 14.46 -12.82
CA ASP A 203 8.01 14.10 -11.93
C ASP A 203 7.70 12.82 -11.12
N VAL A 204 6.42 12.56 -10.84
CA VAL A 204 5.94 11.37 -10.11
C VAL A 204 4.69 10.83 -10.80
N ILE A 205 4.66 9.52 -11.04
CA ILE A 205 3.51 8.82 -11.62
C ILE A 205 2.64 8.26 -10.49
N GLN A 206 1.37 8.66 -10.44
CA GLN A 206 0.40 8.05 -9.54
C GLN A 206 -0.27 6.86 -10.22
N ILE A 207 -0.42 5.76 -9.48
CA ILE A 207 -1.32 4.65 -9.83
C ILE A 207 -2.50 4.72 -8.87
N GLY A 208 -3.69 5.01 -9.39
CA GLY A 208 -4.88 5.20 -8.57
C GLY A 208 -5.41 3.89 -7.98
N ALA A 209 -6.26 4.01 -6.96
CA ALA A 209 -6.81 2.89 -6.20
C ALA A 209 -7.51 1.82 -7.07
N ARG A 210 -8.18 2.23 -8.15
CA ARG A 210 -8.88 1.29 -9.06
C ARG A 210 -7.90 0.46 -9.89
N ASN A 211 -6.67 0.93 -10.06
CA ASN A 211 -5.60 0.29 -10.81
C ASN A 211 -4.55 -0.39 -9.91
N MET A 212 -4.74 -0.44 -8.59
CA MET A 212 -3.80 -1.09 -7.67
C MET A 212 -3.55 -2.57 -8.04
N GLN A 213 -4.51 -3.25 -8.67
CA GLN A 213 -4.37 -4.63 -9.15
C GLN A 213 -4.34 -4.73 -10.69
N ASN A 214 -4.11 -3.62 -11.38
CA ASN A 214 -3.81 -3.66 -12.81
C ASN A 214 -2.34 -4.07 -12.99
N PHE A 215 -2.06 -5.37 -12.90
CA PHE A 215 -0.70 -5.90 -12.84
C PHE A 215 0.17 -5.52 -14.05
N GLU A 216 -0.42 -5.38 -15.24
CA GLU A 216 0.33 -4.95 -16.42
C GLU A 216 0.74 -3.47 -16.33
N LEU A 217 -0.11 -2.62 -15.73
CA LEU A 217 0.27 -1.23 -15.41
C LEU A 217 1.37 -1.19 -14.34
N LEU A 218 1.27 -2.01 -13.30
CA LEU A 218 2.31 -2.09 -12.25
C LEU A 218 3.65 -2.53 -12.82
N LYS A 219 3.67 -3.57 -13.67
CA LYS A 219 4.91 -4.04 -14.30
C LYS A 219 5.52 -2.98 -15.21
N ALA A 220 4.69 -2.33 -16.02
CA ALA A 220 5.15 -1.26 -16.88
C ALA A 220 5.69 -0.06 -16.08
N ALA A 221 5.05 0.30 -14.96
CA ALA A 221 5.55 1.32 -14.02
C ALA A 221 6.86 0.91 -13.35
N GLY A 222 7.07 -0.40 -13.15
CA GLY A 222 8.31 -0.98 -12.68
C GLY A 222 9.48 -0.89 -13.66
N ARG A 223 9.21 -0.69 -14.95
CA ARG A 223 10.23 -0.62 -16.02
C ARG A 223 10.67 0.81 -16.36
N VAL A 224 9.99 1.82 -15.82
CA VAL A 224 10.36 3.23 -16.05
C VAL A 224 11.20 3.78 -14.90
N ASN A 225 12.14 4.66 -15.21
CA ASN A 225 12.94 5.36 -14.20
C ASN A 225 12.22 6.62 -13.69
N LYS A 226 11.11 6.43 -12.98
CA LYS A 226 10.31 7.51 -12.40
C LYS A 226 9.68 7.07 -11.08
N PRO A 227 9.64 7.95 -10.05
CA PRO A 227 8.93 7.63 -8.81
C PRO A 227 7.46 7.30 -9.02
N ILE A 228 6.97 6.30 -8.29
CA ILE A 228 5.58 5.84 -8.33
C ILE A 228 4.89 6.13 -6.99
N LEU A 229 3.74 6.80 -7.03
CA LEU A 229 2.81 6.91 -5.90
C LEU A 229 1.68 5.90 -6.08
N LEU A 230 1.75 4.76 -5.40
CA LEU A 230 0.77 3.70 -5.48
C LEU A 230 -0.32 3.91 -4.43
N LYS A 231 -1.57 4.14 -4.87
CA LYS A 231 -2.73 4.23 -3.97
C LYS A 231 -3.26 2.85 -3.62
N ARG A 232 -3.59 2.65 -2.35
CA ARG A 232 -4.28 1.45 -1.87
C ARG A 232 -5.63 1.26 -2.59
N GLY A 233 -5.92 0.04 -2.97
CA GLY A 233 -7.18 -0.35 -3.61
C GLY A 233 -8.38 -0.18 -2.69
N LEU A 234 -9.57 -0.03 -3.29
CA LEU A 234 -10.80 0.31 -2.55
C LEU A 234 -11.13 -0.64 -1.40
N SER A 235 -10.76 -1.91 -1.52
CA SER A 235 -10.99 -2.95 -0.52
C SER A 235 -9.78 -3.85 -0.34
N ALA A 236 -8.58 -3.34 -0.68
CA ALA A 236 -7.36 -4.13 -0.62
C ALA A 236 -6.93 -4.37 0.83
N THR A 237 -6.51 -5.59 1.13
CA THR A 237 -5.79 -5.89 2.37
C THR A 237 -4.40 -5.23 2.37
N ILE A 238 -3.74 -5.19 3.53
CA ILE A 238 -2.35 -4.72 3.62
C ILE A 238 -1.43 -5.62 2.79
N GLU A 239 -1.64 -6.93 2.82
CA GLU A 239 -0.83 -7.90 2.07
C GLU A 239 -0.96 -7.68 0.55
N GLU A 240 -2.19 -7.53 0.03
CA GLU A 240 -2.40 -7.24 -1.39
C GLU A 240 -1.74 -5.92 -1.83
N PHE A 241 -1.75 -4.91 -0.95
CA PHE A 241 -1.11 -3.63 -1.22
C PHE A 241 0.41 -3.74 -1.26
N ILE A 242 1.00 -4.50 -0.33
CA ILE A 242 2.44 -4.81 -0.32
C ILE A 242 2.84 -5.59 -1.58
N TYR A 243 2.08 -6.61 -1.99
CA TYR A 243 2.37 -7.35 -3.22
C TYR A 243 2.22 -6.49 -4.48
N ALA A 244 1.27 -5.55 -4.52
CA ALA A 244 1.16 -4.61 -5.63
C ALA A 244 2.41 -3.74 -5.76
N ALA A 245 3.00 -3.30 -4.63
CA ALA A 245 4.29 -2.62 -4.66
C ALA A 245 5.43 -3.55 -5.09
N GLU A 246 5.42 -4.82 -4.66
CA GLU A 246 6.40 -5.83 -5.08
C GLU A 246 6.41 -6.05 -6.61
N TYR A 247 5.26 -6.03 -7.28
CA TYR A 247 5.19 -6.08 -8.74
C TYR A 247 6.00 -4.96 -9.41
N ILE A 248 5.99 -3.75 -8.85
CA ILE A 248 6.76 -2.61 -9.37
C ILE A 248 8.26 -2.83 -9.10
N LEU A 249 8.64 -3.20 -7.87
CA LEU A 249 10.04 -3.39 -7.49
C LEU A 249 10.69 -4.56 -8.23
N SER A 250 9.95 -5.65 -8.44
CA SER A 250 10.45 -6.85 -9.12
C SER A 250 10.84 -6.62 -10.59
N GLU A 251 10.35 -5.54 -11.20
CA GLU A 251 10.69 -5.12 -12.57
C GLU A 251 11.84 -4.10 -12.62
N GLY A 252 12.32 -3.64 -11.45
CA GLY A 252 13.55 -2.86 -11.30
C GLY A 252 13.38 -1.46 -10.69
N ASN A 253 12.17 -0.92 -10.61
CA ASN A 253 11.93 0.41 -10.05
C ASN A 253 11.74 0.38 -8.53
N THR A 254 12.75 0.83 -7.79
CA THR A 254 12.74 0.90 -6.32
C THR A 254 12.19 2.20 -5.75
N GLN A 255 11.74 3.13 -6.60
CA GLN A 255 11.23 4.44 -6.20
C GLN A 255 9.71 4.41 -6.02
N VAL A 256 9.23 3.63 -5.05
CA VAL A 256 7.79 3.48 -4.78
C VAL A 256 7.42 4.13 -3.45
N MET A 257 6.31 4.86 -3.47
CA MET A 257 5.64 5.45 -2.31
C MET A 257 4.24 4.85 -2.21
N LEU A 258 3.80 4.58 -1.00
CA LEU A 258 2.48 4.03 -0.71
C LEU A 258 1.55 5.17 -0.27
N CYS A 259 0.29 5.13 -0.68
CA CYS A 259 -0.72 6.09 -0.28
C CYS A 259 -2.00 5.41 0.23
N GLU A 260 -2.22 5.48 1.55
CA GLU A 260 -3.48 5.14 2.18
C GLU A 260 -4.53 6.20 1.82
N ARG A 261 -5.73 5.77 1.44
CA ARG A 261 -6.76 6.66 0.85
C ARG A 261 -8.19 6.29 1.25
N GLY A 262 -8.32 5.56 2.34
CA GLY A 262 -9.56 5.00 2.87
C GLY A 262 -10.00 3.74 2.13
N ILE A 263 -10.56 2.82 2.90
CA ILE A 263 -11.17 1.57 2.42
C ILE A 263 -12.69 1.67 2.44
N ARG A 264 -13.33 0.91 1.56
CA ARG A 264 -14.79 0.81 1.50
C ARG A 264 -15.30 -0.03 2.68
N THR A 265 -16.30 0.50 3.37
CA THR A 265 -16.99 -0.14 4.50
C THR A 265 -18.50 0.03 4.37
N TYR A 266 -19.26 -0.42 5.37
CA TYR A 266 -20.71 -0.19 5.44
C TYR A 266 -21.09 1.26 5.84
N GLU A 267 -20.17 2.00 6.45
CA GLU A 267 -20.37 3.41 6.85
C GLU A 267 -20.72 4.31 5.65
N LYS A 268 -21.65 5.24 5.86
CA LYS A 268 -22.18 6.17 4.83
C LYS A 268 -21.92 7.64 5.14
N ALA A 269 -21.52 7.99 6.37
CA ALA A 269 -21.21 9.36 6.79
C ALA A 269 -19.92 9.90 6.14
N THR A 270 -19.06 9.01 5.66
CA THR A 270 -17.84 9.29 4.88
C THR A 270 -17.86 8.52 3.57
N ARG A 271 -17.11 9.01 2.57
CA ARG A 271 -17.02 8.36 1.25
C ARG A 271 -16.32 7.00 1.33
N ASN A 272 -15.27 6.93 2.15
CA ASN A 272 -14.57 5.72 2.58
C ASN A 272 -14.25 5.87 4.08
N THR A 273 -13.83 4.78 4.72
CA THR A 273 -13.32 4.82 6.09
C THR A 273 -11.80 4.91 6.03
N LEU A 274 -11.23 5.99 6.59
CA LEU A 274 -9.77 6.15 6.67
C LEU A 274 -9.19 5.08 7.60
N ASP A 275 -8.40 4.16 7.04
CA ASP A 275 -7.69 3.14 7.83
C ASP A 275 -6.35 3.69 8.29
N ILE A 276 -6.38 4.47 9.38
CA ILE A 276 -5.17 5.10 9.92
C ILE A 276 -4.15 4.08 10.45
N SER A 277 -4.60 2.86 10.77
CA SER A 277 -3.74 1.78 11.25
C SER A 277 -2.79 1.24 10.17
N ALA A 278 -3.16 1.43 8.89
CA ALA A 278 -2.32 1.04 7.76
C ALA A 278 -0.97 1.75 7.75
N VAL A 279 -0.89 2.99 8.21
CA VAL A 279 0.35 3.77 8.20
C VAL A 279 1.46 3.10 9.02
N PRO A 280 1.29 2.85 10.33
CA PRO A 280 2.34 2.20 11.12
C PRO A 280 2.58 0.74 10.68
N LEU A 281 1.55 0.00 10.25
CA LEU A 281 1.73 -1.36 9.74
C LEU A 281 2.62 -1.38 8.50
N LEU A 282 2.33 -0.54 7.49
CA LEU A 282 3.14 -0.45 6.28
C LEU A 282 4.56 0.04 6.57
N LYS A 283 4.73 1.00 7.48
CA LYS A 283 6.06 1.48 7.90
C LYS A 283 6.84 0.43 8.70
N GLN A 284 6.19 -0.52 9.36
CA GLN A 284 6.86 -1.63 10.04
C GLN A 284 7.24 -2.76 9.07
N GLU A 285 6.32 -3.13 8.19
CA GLU A 285 6.51 -4.26 7.27
C GLU A 285 7.38 -3.91 6.06
N THR A 286 7.33 -2.65 5.61
CA THR A 286 8.04 -2.17 4.42
C THR A 286 9.02 -1.04 4.74
N HIS A 287 10.00 -0.85 3.87
CA HIS A 287 10.93 0.28 3.94
C HIS A 287 10.46 1.47 3.08
N LEU A 288 9.24 1.45 2.54
CA LEU A 288 8.75 2.47 1.60
C LEU A 288 8.10 3.65 2.35
N PRO A 289 8.15 4.88 1.79
CA PRO A 289 7.38 6.01 2.32
C PRO A 289 5.87 5.76 2.25
N VAL A 290 5.14 6.22 3.26
CA VAL A 290 3.68 6.06 3.40
C VAL A 290 2.98 7.40 3.59
N PHE A 291 2.08 7.72 2.67
CA PHE A 291 1.28 8.93 2.61
C PHE A 291 -0.18 8.65 2.96
N VAL A 292 -0.90 9.69 3.36
CA VAL A 292 -2.36 9.64 3.59
C VAL A 292 -3.09 10.67 2.75
N ASP A 293 -4.04 10.21 1.94
CA ASP A 293 -4.96 11.06 1.18
C ASP A 293 -6.22 11.33 1.99
N VAL A 294 -6.30 12.53 2.58
CA VAL A 294 -7.42 12.91 3.46
C VAL A 294 -8.67 13.30 2.67
N THR A 295 -8.52 13.73 1.41
CA THR A 295 -9.64 14.14 0.58
C THR A 295 -10.44 12.95 0.07
N HIS A 296 -9.78 11.94 -0.50
CA HIS A 296 -10.48 10.81 -1.10
C HIS A 296 -10.89 9.74 -0.08
N SER A 297 -10.25 9.70 1.09
CA SER A 297 -10.67 8.84 2.20
C SER A 297 -11.98 9.35 2.79
N THR A 298 -11.97 10.56 3.35
CA THR A 298 -13.13 11.13 4.03
C THR A 298 -14.25 11.52 3.06
N GLY A 299 -13.90 12.11 1.92
CA GLY A 299 -14.84 12.72 0.99
C GLY A 299 -15.56 13.95 1.56
N ARG A 300 -14.97 14.63 2.55
CA ARG A 300 -15.60 15.71 3.34
C ARG A 300 -14.60 16.80 3.74
N ARG A 301 -14.88 18.05 3.38
CA ARG A 301 -14.02 19.22 3.69
C ARG A 301 -13.79 19.41 5.19
N ASP A 302 -14.83 19.20 6.00
CA ASP A 302 -14.80 19.39 7.45
C ASP A 302 -13.95 18.35 8.19
N LEU A 303 -13.61 17.24 7.54
CA LEU A 303 -12.76 16.17 8.12
C LEU A 303 -11.30 16.25 7.67
N LEU A 304 -10.96 17.13 6.72
CA LEU A 304 -9.61 17.17 6.14
C LEU A 304 -8.55 17.52 7.20
N LEU A 305 -8.76 18.60 7.96
CA LEU A 305 -7.80 19.05 8.97
C LEU A 305 -7.64 18.04 10.13
N PRO A 306 -8.71 17.53 10.76
CA PRO A 306 -8.57 16.49 11.79
C PRO A 306 -7.85 15.24 11.28
N CYS A 307 -8.20 14.74 10.09
CA CYS A 307 -7.56 13.56 9.53
C CYS A 307 -6.11 13.80 9.11
N ALA A 308 -5.76 15.02 8.66
CA ALA A 308 -4.37 15.38 8.37
C ALA A 308 -3.53 15.42 9.65
N LYS A 309 -4.04 16.03 10.72
CA LYS A 309 -3.41 16.00 12.06
C LYS A 309 -3.21 14.55 12.53
N ALA A 310 -4.22 13.69 12.37
CA ALA A 310 -4.10 12.27 12.71
C ALA A 310 -3.04 11.52 11.86
N GLY A 311 -2.98 11.79 10.56
CA GLY A 311 -1.98 11.20 9.66
C GLY A 311 -0.54 11.56 10.04
N PHE A 312 -0.27 12.84 10.31
CA PHE A 312 1.06 13.22 10.81
C PHE A 312 1.35 12.64 12.20
N ALA A 313 0.38 12.64 13.11
CA ALA A 313 0.56 12.13 14.46
C ALA A 313 0.87 10.62 14.51
N VAL A 314 0.30 9.83 13.58
CA VAL A 314 0.62 8.39 13.46
C VAL A 314 1.93 8.13 12.71
N GLY A 315 2.58 9.16 12.18
CA GLY A 315 3.89 9.09 11.54
C GLY A 315 3.86 8.85 10.03
N SER A 316 2.86 9.36 9.30
CA SER A 316 2.91 9.36 7.84
C SER A 316 4.03 10.26 7.32
N ASP A 317 4.62 9.90 6.18
CA ASP A 317 5.68 10.66 5.51
C ASP A 317 5.14 11.87 4.75
N GLY A 318 3.82 11.97 4.66
CA GLY A 318 3.14 13.16 4.18
C GLY A 318 1.63 13.00 4.14
N ILE A 319 0.97 14.13 3.83
CA ILE A 319 -0.47 14.21 3.61
C ILE A 319 -0.72 14.64 2.18
N MET A 320 -1.74 14.07 1.55
CA MET A 320 -2.28 14.54 0.29
C MET A 320 -3.68 15.13 0.47
N VAL A 321 -3.90 16.32 -0.07
CA VAL A 321 -5.16 17.07 0.00
C VAL A 321 -5.46 17.80 -1.32
N GLU A 322 -6.73 17.92 -1.69
CA GLU A 322 -7.09 18.60 -2.94
C GLU A 322 -7.47 20.07 -2.74
N VAL A 323 -7.01 20.91 -3.68
CA VAL A 323 -7.18 22.37 -3.67
C VAL A 323 -7.60 22.83 -5.07
N HIS A 324 -8.65 23.64 -5.14
CA HIS A 324 -9.15 24.23 -6.38
C HIS A 324 -9.28 25.75 -6.20
N PRO A 325 -9.01 26.60 -7.20
CA PRO A 325 -9.24 28.04 -7.06
C PRO A 325 -10.72 28.37 -6.81
N ASP A 326 -11.63 27.63 -7.47
CA ASP A 326 -13.08 27.77 -7.33
C ASP A 326 -13.77 26.39 -7.29
N PRO A 327 -13.87 25.74 -6.12
CA PRO A 327 -14.40 24.37 -6.04
C PRO A 327 -15.82 24.20 -6.59
N ASP A 328 -16.66 25.25 -6.58
CA ASP A 328 -18.08 25.14 -6.93
C ASP A 328 -18.29 24.88 -8.42
N VAL A 329 -17.32 25.24 -9.27
CA VAL A 329 -17.34 25.00 -10.72
C VAL A 329 -16.45 23.82 -11.18
N ALA A 330 -15.80 23.12 -10.24
CA ALA A 330 -14.85 22.06 -10.58
C ALA A 330 -15.52 20.86 -11.27
N LEU A 331 -14.83 20.27 -12.26
CA LEU A 331 -15.31 19.14 -13.07
C LEU A 331 -15.27 17.78 -12.32
N SER A 332 -14.70 17.78 -11.12
CA SER A 332 -14.63 16.63 -10.22
C SER A 332 -14.46 17.08 -8.77
N ASP A 333 -15.07 16.35 -7.83
CA ASP A 333 -14.88 16.55 -6.38
C ASP A 333 -15.11 17.99 -5.89
N ALA A 334 -16.04 18.73 -6.53
CA ALA A 334 -16.44 20.09 -6.18
C ALA A 334 -16.77 20.27 -4.67
N LYS A 335 -17.40 19.26 -4.06
CA LYS A 335 -17.77 19.29 -2.64
C LYS A 335 -16.61 19.01 -1.69
N GLN A 336 -15.48 18.51 -2.19
CA GLN A 336 -14.38 17.97 -1.39
C GLN A 336 -13.13 18.85 -1.39
N GLN A 337 -12.87 19.57 -2.49
CA GLN A 337 -11.69 20.41 -2.63
C GLN A 337 -11.78 21.64 -1.73
N LEU A 338 -10.65 22.05 -1.16
CA LEU A 338 -10.51 23.34 -0.48
C LEU A 338 -10.36 24.44 -1.52
N ASN A 339 -10.94 25.62 -1.27
CA ASN A 339 -10.52 26.82 -2.01
C ASN A 339 -9.18 27.35 -1.48
N ILE A 340 -8.57 28.32 -2.17
CA ILE A 340 -7.25 28.85 -1.77
C ILE A 340 -7.26 29.43 -0.34
N PRO A 341 -8.22 30.27 0.07
CA PRO A 341 -8.30 30.74 1.46
C PRO A 341 -8.39 29.61 2.48
N GLN A 342 -9.27 28.62 2.26
CA GLN A 342 -9.44 27.47 3.14
C GLN A 342 -8.16 26.60 3.19
N PHE A 343 -7.44 26.48 2.08
CA PHE A 343 -6.17 25.77 2.07
C PHE A 343 -5.10 26.51 2.88
N ASN A 344 -5.04 27.84 2.81
CA ASN A 344 -4.10 28.62 3.60
C ASN A 344 -4.38 28.46 5.11
N GLU A 345 -5.65 28.55 5.52
CA GLU A 345 -6.07 28.27 6.89
C GLU A 345 -5.71 26.84 7.32
N PHE A 346 -5.96 25.85 6.46
CA PHE A 346 -5.59 24.46 6.71
C PHE A 346 -4.07 24.29 6.96
N VAL A 347 -3.22 24.95 6.18
CA VAL A 347 -1.76 24.89 6.38
C VAL A 347 -1.34 25.63 7.65
N ASP A 348 -1.93 26.79 7.93
CA ASP A 348 -1.64 27.57 9.16
C ASP A 348 -1.99 26.76 10.42
N GLU A 349 -3.12 26.09 10.42
CA GLU A 349 -3.56 25.20 11.50
C GLU A 349 -2.66 23.97 11.67
N LEU A 350 -2.13 23.42 10.58
CA LEU A 350 -1.16 22.32 10.63
C LEU A 350 0.17 22.78 11.23
N LEU A 351 0.67 23.95 10.82
CA LEU A 351 1.88 24.55 11.39
C LEU A 351 1.70 24.85 12.88
N ALA A 352 0.57 25.46 13.26
CA ALA A 352 0.24 25.77 14.64
C ALA A 352 0.14 24.53 15.54
N SER A 353 -0.26 23.38 14.97
CA SER A 353 -0.30 22.12 15.72
C SER A 353 1.08 21.54 16.08
N GLY A 354 2.15 21.98 15.41
CA GLY A 354 3.50 21.44 15.56
C GLY A 354 3.73 20.05 14.95
N LEU A 355 2.69 19.40 14.43
CA LEU A 355 2.76 18.10 13.75
C LEU A 355 3.36 18.21 12.35
N TYR A 356 3.17 19.36 11.69
CA TYR A 356 3.77 19.69 10.41
C TYR A 356 4.69 20.89 10.61
N LYS A 357 5.96 20.74 10.25
CA LYS A 357 7.00 21.79 10.45
C LYS A 357 7.32 22.57 9.17
N GLY A 358 6.57 22.32 8.10
CA GLY A 358 6.88 22.83 6.76
C GLY A 358 7.98 22.04 6.07
N GLU A 359 8.10 22.23 4.76
CA GLU A 359 9.15 21.63 3.94
C GLU A 359 10.46 22.40 4.18
N ILE A 360 11.34 21.89 5.05
CA ILE A 360 12.69 22.45 5.22
C ILE A 360 13.49 22.07 3.97
N VAL A 361 13.65 23.02 3.05
CA VAL A 361 14.55 22.86 1.92
C VAL A 361 15.98 22.92 2.46
N ALA A 362 16.78 21.89 2.21
CA ALA A 362 18.23 21.99 2.32
C ALA A 362 18.67 23.12 1.39
N THR A 363 19.05 24.27 1.96
CA THR A 363 19.72 25.33 1.21
C THR A 363 20.91 24.69 0.51
N ARG A 364 20.97 24.78 -0.82
CA ARG A 364 22.17 24.43 -1.58
C ARG A 364 23.32 25.24 -0.98
N ALA A 365 24.30 24.55 -0.43
CA ALA A 365 25.61 25.11 -0.13
C ALA A 365 26.32 25.50 -1.42
#